data_AF-A0A354YBQ1-F1
#
_entry.id   AF-A0A354YBQ1-F1
#
_cell.length_a   1.000
_cell.length_b   1.000
_cell.length_c   1.000
_cell.angle_alpha   90.00
_cell.angle_beta   90.00
_cell.angle_gamma   90.00
#
_symmetry.space_group_name_H-M   'P 1'
#
loop_
_entity.id
_entity.type
_entity.pdbx_description
1 polymer ?
#
loop_
_entity_poly.entity_id
_entity_poly.type
_entity_poly.pdbx_seq_one_letter_code
_entity_poly.pdbx_strand_id
1 'polypeptide(L)' 'AARKGKLSDYATQLREKQKVKRIYGLLERQFRNYYKKASTKKGNTGENLLQLLETRLDNVVYRMGFAVTRPAA' A
#
# COMPACT_ATOMS: atom_id res chain seq x y z
N ALA A 1 28.45 -15.85 -1.04
CA ALA A 1 27.35 -14.87 -1.06
C ALA A 1 27.02 -14.52 -2.51
N ALA A 2 25.83 -14.89 -3.01
CA ALA A 2 25.45 -14.58 -4.39
C ALA A 2 25.42 -13.05 -4.59
N ARG A 3 26.19 -12.54 -5.57
CA ARG A 3 26.14 -11.13 -5.97
C ARG A 3 24.68 -10.80 -6.31
N LYS A 4 24.06 -9.87 -5.59
CA LYS A 4 22.75 -9.31 -5.97
C LYS A 4 22.93 -8.69 -7.35
N GLY A 5 22.52 -9.39 -8.40
CA GLY A 5 22.39 -8.83 -9.74
C GLY A 5 21.43 -7.64 -9.71
N LYS A 6 21.53 -6.75 -10.70
CA LYS A 6 20.56 -5.67 -10.89
C LYS A 6 19.15 -6.29 -10.86
N LEU A 7 18.30 -5.74 -10.00
CA LEU A 7 16.90 -6.17 -9.91
C LEU A 7 16.22 -5.86 -11.24
N SER A 8 15.40 -6.78 -11.72
CA SER A 8 14.55 -6.52 -12.88
C SER A 8 13.51 -5.45 -12.53
N ASP A 9 12.98 -4.75 -13.53
CA ASP A 9 11.92 -3.75 -13.33
C ASP A 9 10.69 -4.34 -12.64
N TYR A 10 10.35 -5.59 -12.97
CA TYR A 10 9.31 -6.33 -12.26
C TYR A 10 9.64 -6.53 -10.78
N ALA A 11 10.88 -6.90 -10.43
CA ALA A 11 11.27 -7.06 -9.04
C ALA A 11 11.24 -5.74 -8.26
N THR A 12 11.55 -4.62 -8.92
CA THR A 12 11.43 -3.28 -8.35
C THR A 12 9.96 -2.92 -8.08
N GLN A 13 9.07 -3.11 -9.07
CA GLN A 13 7.63 -2.88 -8.90
C GLN A 13 7.02 -3.77 -7.82
N LEU A 14 7.42 -5.04 -7.77
CA LEU A 14 6.99 -5.98 -6.74
C LEU A 14 7.42 -5.51 -5.35
N ARG A 15 8.65 -4.99 -5.20
CA ARG A 15 9.12 -4.44 -3.92
C ARG A 15 8.29 -3.24 -3.48
N GLU A 16 7.99 -2.30 -4.37
CA GLU A 16 7.16 -1.14 -4.02
C GLU A 16 5.75 -1.59 -3.58
N LYS A 17 5.14 -2.53 -4.30
CA LYS A 17 3.86 -3.13 -3.91
C LYS A 17 3.94 -3.79 -2.53
N GLN A 18 4.99 -4.55 -2.23
CA GLN A 18 5.13 -5.20 -0.93
C GLN A 18 5.41 -4.20 0.21
N LYS A 19 6.14 -3.11 -0.03
CA LYS A 19 6.32 -2.02 0.95
C LYS A 19 4.98 -1.43 1.34
N VAL A 20 4.18 -1.02 0.35
CA VAL A 20 2.85 -0.41 0.59
C VAL A 20 1.95 -1.38 1.36
N LYS A 21 1.91 -2.66 0.96
CA LYS A 21 1.12 -3.66 1.68
C LYS A 21 1.54 -3.81 3.14
N ARG A 22 2.84 -3.82 3.44
CA ARG A 22 3.34 -3.94 4.82
C ARG A 22 3.03 -2.70 5.65
N ILE A 23 3.22 -1.50 5.09
CA ILE A 23 2.97 -0.23 5.79
C ILE A 23 1.49 -0.09 6.18
N TYR A 24 0.59 -0.50 5.29
CA TYR A 24 -0.86 -0.36 5.48
C TYR A 24 -1.56 -1.65 5.94
N GLY A 25 -0.80 -2.68 6.31
CA GLY A 25 -1.34 -3.95 6.83
C GLY A 25 -2.32 -4.66 5.87
N LEU A 26 -2.12 -4.54 4.55
CA LEU A 26 -3.08 -5.02 3.55
C LEU A 26 -2.80 -6.45 3.06
N LEU A 27 -3.86 -7.23 2.92
CA LEU A 27 -3.82 -8.51 2.20
C LEU A 27 -3.76 -8.29 0.67
N GLU A 28 -3.22 -9.28 -0.05
CA GLU A 28 -3.08 -9.26 -1.53
C GLU A 28 -4.41 -8.99 -2.24
N ARG A 29 -5.49 -9.63 -1.77
CA ARG A 29 -6.84 -9.50 -2.33
C ARG A 29 -7.42 -8.10 -2.09
N GLN A 30 -7.25 -7.56 -0.89
CA GLN A 30 -7.71 -6.21 -0.54
C GLN A 30 -6.97 -5.16 -1.36
N PHE A 31 -5.63 -5.26 -1.44
CA PHE A 31 -4.81 -4.37 -2.25
C PHE A 31 -5.25 -4.37 -3.72
N ARG A 32 -5.52 -5.55 -4.30
CA ARG A 32 -6.03 -5.68 -5.68
C ARG A 32 -7.36 -4.96 -5.86
N ASN A 33 -8.27 -5.06 -4.89
CA ASN A 33 -9.57 -4.38 -4.95
C ASN A 33 -9.42 -2.85 -4.88
N TYR A 34 -8.54 -2.34 -4.02
CA TYR A 34 -8.23 -0.92 -3.96
C TYR A 34 -7.59 -0.41 -5.25
N TYR A 35 -6.67 -1.18 -5.83
CA TYR A 35 -6.07 -0.83 -7.11
C TYR A 35 -7.12 -0.75 -8.23
N LYS A 36 -8.06 -1.71 -8.31
CA LYS A 36 -9.17 -1.65 -9.26
C LYS A 36 -10.04 -0.39 -9.08
N LYS A 37 -10.34 -0.02 -7.83
CA LYS A 37 -11.07 1.21 -7.50
C LYS A 37 -10.27 2.48 -7.82
N ALA A 38 -8.95 2.45 -7.64
CA ALA A 38 -8.07 3.57 -7.98
C ALA A 38 -7.96 3.76 -9.50
N SER A 39 -7.90 2.66 -10.27
CA SER A 39 -7.78 2.70 -11.74
C SER A 39 -9.05 3.17 -12.43
N THR A 40 -10.22 3.06 -11.77
CA THR A 40 -11.48 3.59 -12.31
C THR A 40 -11.66 5.08 -12.06
N LYS A 41 -10.86 5.68 -11.16
CA LYS A 41 -10.88 7.13 -10.91
C LYS A 41 -10.03 7.83 -11.97
N LYS A 42 -10.50 9.00 -12.44
CA LYS A 42 -9.72 9.86 -13.32
C LYS A 42 -8.47 10.39 -12.58
N GLY A 43 -7.36 10.57 -13.30
CA GLY A 43 -6.09 11.07 -12.76
C GLY A 43 -5.04 9.99 -12.53
N ASN A 44 -4.04 10.29 -11.71
CA ASN A 44 -2.92 9.38 -11.44
C ASN A 44 -3.37 8.21 -10.53
N THR A 45 -3.36 6.99 -11.08
CA THR A 45 -3.75 5.77 -10.36
C THR A 45 -2.93 5.54 -9.08
N GLY A 46 -1.64 5.93 -9.07
CA GLY A 46 -0.78 5.78 -7.90
C GLY A 46 -1.19 6.69 -6.75
N GLU A 47 -1.45 7.97 -7.04
CA GLU A 47 -1.96 8.93 -6.06
C GLU A 47 -3.36 8.56 -5.58
N ASN A 48 -4.25 8.19 -6.49
CA ASN A 48 -5.60 7.74 -6.16
C ASN A 48 -5.58 6.51 -5.24
N LEU A 49 -4.65 5.57 -5.46
CA LEU A 49 -4.47 4.43 -4.59
C LEU A 49 -4.00 4.87 -3.20
N LEU A 50 -2.97 5.71 -3.11
CA LEU A 50 -2.45 6.21 -1.83
C LEU A 50 -3.51 6.99 -1.05
N GLN A 51 -4.28 7.84 -1.74
CA GLN A 51 -5.38 8.59 -1.14
C GLN A 51 -6.45 7.65 -0.57
N LEU A 52 -6.85 6.61 -1.31
CA LEU A 52 -7.79 5.60 -0.81
C LEU A 52 -7.24 4.86 0.41
N LEU A 53 -5.93 4.59 0.47
CA LEU A 53 -5.32 3.94 1.62
C LEU A 53 -5.24 4.86 2.83
N GLU A 54 -4.88 6.14 2.67
CA GLU A 54 -4.83 7.12 3.76
C GLU A 54 -6.22 7.43 4.35
N THR A 55 -7.29 7.36 3.55
CA THR A 55 -8.67 7.59 4.03
C THR A 55 -9.26 6.44 4.85
N ARG A 56 -8.57 5.31 4.99
CA ARG A 56 -9.12 4.17 5.74
C ARG A 56 -9.20 4.47 7.24
N LEU A 57 -10.25 3.97 7.90
CA LEU A 57 -10.52 4.21 9.30
C LEU A 57 -9.36 3.79 10.22
N ASP A 58 -8.74 2.63 9.98
CA ASP A 58 -7.58 2.13 10.73
C ASP A 58 -6.39 3.09 10.66
N ASN A 59 -6.11 3.63 9.47
CA ASN A 59 -5.07 4.66 9.31
C ASN A 59 -5.42 5.96 10.02
N VAL A 60 -6.68 6.39 9.94
CA VAL A 60 -7.16 7.63 10.56
C VAL A 60 -7.12 7.51 12.09
N VAL A 61 -7.57 6.39 12.66
CA VAL A 61 -7.49 6.09 14.11
C VAL A 61 -6.04 6.06 14.59
N TYR A 62 -5.15 5.43 13.82
CA TYR A 62 -3.71 5.45 14.11
C TYR A 62 -3.12 6.87 14.05
N ARG A 63 -3.46 7.66 13.02
CA ARG A 63 -2.98 9.05 12.86
C ARG A 63 -3.52 9.98 13.95
N MET A 64 -4.74 9.75 14.43
CA MET A 64 -5.35 10.50 15.53
C MET A 64 -4.81 10.12 16.91
N GLY A 65 -3.93 9.11 17.00
CA GLY A 65 -3.28 8.71 18.26
C GLY A 65 -4.16 7.88 19.20
N PHE A 66 -5.33 7.42 18.74
CA PHE A 66 -6.21 6.55 19.52
C PHE A 66 -5.69 5.11 19.64
N ALA A 67 -4.73 4.71 18.79
CA ALA A 67 -4.10 3.41 18.83
C ALA A 67 -2.57 3.54 18.82
N VAL A 68 -1.91 2.82 19.74
CA VAL A 68 -0.44 2.83 19.91
C VAL A 68 0.29 2.18 18.72
N THR A 69 -0.36 1.25 18.01
CA THR A 69 0.21 0.56 16.85
C THR A 69 -0.82 0.38 15.75
N ARG A 70 -0.40 0.39 14.48
CA ARG A 70 -1.29 0.21 13.30
C ARG A 70 -2.12 -1.09 13.33
N PRO A 71 -1.62 -2.23 13.83
CA PRO A 71 -2.45 -3.44 13.96
C PRO A 71 -3.47 -3.39 15.10
N ALA A 72 -3.31 -2.45 16.04
CA ALA A 72 -4.22 -2.26 17.18
C ALA A 72 -5.27 -1.17 16.93
N ALA A 73 -5.20 -0.50 15.77
CA ALA A 73 -6.15 0.52 15.31
C ALA A 73 -7.30 -0.13 14.52
#